data_AF-A0A2W5Z192-F1
#
_entry.id   AF-A0A2W5Z192-F1
#
_cell.length_a   1.000
_cell.length_b   1.000
_cell.length_c   1.000
_cell.angle_alpha   90.00
_cell.angle_beta   90.00
_cell.angle_gamma   90.00
#
_symmetry.space_group_name_H-M   'P 1'
#
loop_
_entity.id
_entity.type
_entity.pdbx_description
1 polymer ?
#
loop_
_entity_poly.entity_id
_entity_poly.type
_entity_poly.pdbx_seq_one_letter_code
_entity_poly.pdbx_strand_id
1 'polypeptide(L)'
;MRIVLSVTGDLAAEAAADSRSVVLRDRAGSRVSTYDHLKAWDATGRELPAAMRAHGQEIALEVDDAGASYPVTIDPMLWQQQAQLTAGGGLASDYFGIVAALFEGKPGAVYNFGGDSEMPNIETVKLILWKLGKPESLISYVTDRLGHDRRYAIDSSFAQRELKWKPLHNFKEGLDSTIDWYANHRSWWEPLLERTGRH
;
A
#
# COMPACT_ATOMS: atom_id res chain seq x y z
N MET A 1 6.73 22.11 -7.64
CA MET A 1 6.27 20.70 -7.70
C MET A 1 4.75 20.61 -7.60
N ARG A 2 4.13 19.65 -8.29
CA ARG A 2 2.70 19.32 -8.16
C ARG A 2 2.50 17.82 -8.00
N ILE A 3 1.79 17.40 -6.96
CA ILE A 3 1.40 16.02 -6.71
C ILE A 3 -0.11 15.92 -6.87
N VAL A 4 -0.59 14.96 -7.65
CA VAL A 4 -2.03 14.75 -7.87
C VAL A 4 -2.42 13.39 -7.30
N LEU A 5 -3.48 13.38 -6.50
CA LEU A 5 -4.06 12.21 -5.87
C LEU A 5 -5.48 12.04 -6.41
N SER A 6 -5.83 10.83 -6.85
CA SER A 6 -7.19 10.47 -7.23
C SER A 6 -7.94 9.91 -6.02
N VAL A 7 -9.15 10.41 -5.79
CA VAL A 7 -10.12 9.92 -4.83
C VAL A 7 -11.00 8.89 -5.53
N THR A 8 -10.89 7.62 -5.16
CA THR A 8 -11.69 6.54 -5.75
C THR A 8 -12.98 6.29 -4.95
N GLY A 9 -14.01 5.77 -5.62
CA GLY A 9 -15.30 5.45 -5.00
C GLY A 9 -16.29 6.61 -5.11
N ASP A 10 -17.09 6.80 -4.07
CA ASP A 10 -18.25 7.72 -4.07
C ASP A 10 -17.98 9.06 -3.38
N LEU A 11 -16.71 9.37 -3.13
CA LEU A 11 -16.29 10.59 -2.46
C LEU A 11 -15.93 11.68 -3.48
N ALA A 12 -16.28 12.92 -3.16
CA ALA A 12 -15.88 14.12 -3.86
C ALA A 12 -15.01 15.00 -2.96
N ALA A 13 -13.95 15.58 -3.52
CA ALA A 13 -13.04 16.48 -2.86
C ALA A 13 -13.39 17.94 -3.16
N GLU A 14 -13.41 18.77 -2.11
CA GLU A 14 -13.69 20.19 -2.18
C GLU A 14 -12.58 20.96 -1.44
N ALA A 15 -11.91 21.88 -2.13
CA ALA A 15 -10.88 22.70 -1.49
C ALA A 15 -11.55 23.77 -0.63
N ALA A 16 -11.04 23.94 0.59
CA ALA A 16 -11.48 25.02 1.46
C ALA A 16 -10.92 26.37 0.97
N ALA A 17 -11.59 27.45 1.38
CA ALA A 17 -11.23 28.82 1.00
C ALA A 17 -9.81 29.22 1.45
N ASP A 18 -9.27 28.56 2.47
CA ASP A 18 -7.91 28.81 3.00
C ASP A 18 -6.78 28.33 2.08
N SER A 19 -7.11 27.59 1.00
CA SER A 19 -6.15 26.91 0.11
C SER A 19 -5.17 25.97 0.83
N ARG A 20 -5.43 25.64 2.10
CA ARG A 20 -4.60 24.77 2.95
C ARG A 20 -5.39 23.58 3.49
N SER A 21 -6.68 23.50 3.16
CA SER A 21 -7.54 22.40 3.55
C SER A 21 -8.36 21.85 2.36
N VAL A 22 -8.68 20.55 2.40
CA VAL A 22 -9.57 19.86 1.47
C VAL A 22 -10.54 19.00 2.28
N VAL A 23 -11.82 19.05 1.92
CA VAL A 23 -12.88 18.30 2.55
C VAL A 23 -13.34 17.19 1.61
N LEU A 24 -13.45 15.96 2.12
CA LEU A 24 -14.05 14.84 1.39
C LEU A 24 -15.51 14.69 1.79
N ARG A 25 -16.40 14.61 0.80
CA ARG A 25 -17.84 14.46 0.98
C ARG A 25 -18.38 13.24 0.27
N ASP A 26 -19.41 12.62 0.83
CA ASP A 26 -20.16 11.54 0.17
C ASP A 26 -21.20 12.07 -0.84
N ARG A 27 -21.92 11.16 -1.51
CA ARG A 27 -23.01 11.48 -2.46
C ARG A 27 -24.16 12.29 -1.83
N ALA A 28 -24.35 12.20 -0.51
CA ALA A 28 -25.36 12.98 0.19
C ALA A 28 -24.85 14.38 0.59
N GLY A 29 -23.59 14.70 0.30
CA GLY A 29 -22.94 15.96 0.66
C GLY A 29 -22.41 16.00 2.10
N SER A 30 -22.51 14.90 2.84
CA SER A 30 -22.03 14.81 4.22
C SER A 30 -20.51 14.80 4.24
N ARG A 31 -19.91 15.54 5.18
CA ARG A 31 -18.46 15.56 5.35
C ARG A 31 -17.99 14.23 5.96
N VAL A 32 -17.15 13.51 5.22
CA VAL A 32 -16.57 12.23 5.61
C VAL A 32 -15.18 12.41 6.22
N SER A 33 -14.35 13.28 5.63
CA SER A 33 -12.99 13.54 6.12
C SER A 33 -12.52 14.95 5.76
N THR A 34 -11.42 15.40 6.36
CA THR A 34 -10.76 16.67 6.06
C THR A 34 -9.26 16.48 6.14
N TYR A 35 -8.55 16.95 5.12
CA TYR A 35 -7.12 17.24 5.17
C TYR A 35 -7.00 18.73 5.45
N ASP A 36 -6.26 19.14 6.46
CA ASP A 36 -6.07 20.55 6.83
C ASP A 36 -4.59 20.88 7.07
N HIS A 37 -4.30 22.19 7.18
CA HIS A 37 -2.98 22.70 7.57
C HIS A 37 -1.80 22.26 6.69
N LEU A 38 -2.00 22.13 5.37
CA LEU A 38 -0.91 21.80 4.44
C LEU A 38 0.32 22.70 4.68
N LYS A 39 1.46 22.06 4.93
CA LYS A 39 2.78 22.67 4.97
C LYS A 39 3.76 21.86 4.16
N ALA A 40 4.84 22.50 3.72
CA ALA A 40 5.96 21.84 3.07
C ALA A 40 7.27 22.46 3.54
N TRP A 41 8.34 21.67 3.57
CA TRP A 41 9.68 22.12 3.92
C TRP A 41 10.71 21.53 2.98
N ASP A 42 11.81 22.24 2.77
CA ASP A 42 13.00 21.70 2.09
C ASP A 42 13.95 21.00 3.07
N ALA A 43 15.01 20.37 2.57
CA ALA A 43 15.97 19.60 3.35
C ALA A 43 16.76 20.42 4.39
N THR A 44 16.73 21.75 4.28
CA THR A 44 17.34 22.65 5.27
C THR A 44 16.37 23.02 6.39
N GLY A 45 15.10 22.58 6.29
CA GLY A 45 14.03 22.93 7.22
C GLY A 45 13.32 24.24 6.87
N ARG A 46 13.61 24.86 5.72
CA ARG A 46 12.90 26.06 5.27
C ARG A 46 11.50 25.69 4.80
N GLU A 47 10.48 26.34 5.35
CA GLU A 47 9.09 26.20 4.90
C GLU A 47 8.93 26.73 3.47
N LEU A 48 8.25 25.96 2.63
CA LEU A 48 7.95 26.27 1.24
C LEU A 48 6.47 26.66 1.11
N PRO A 49 6.14 27.66 0.27
CA PRO A 49 4.75 27.97 -0.04
C PRO A 49 4.03 26.74 -0.61
N ALA A 50 2.89 26.40 -0.01
CA ALA A 50 2.12 25.23 -0.41
C ALA A 50 0.62 25.55 -0.45
N ALA A 51 -0.09 24.91 -1.38
CA ALA A 51 -1.53 25.06 -1.55
C ALA A 51 -2.18 23.72 -1.95
N MET A 52 -3.45 23.56 -1.60
CA MET A 52 -4.31 22.48 -2.07
C MET A 52 -5.34 22.99 -3.07
N ARG A 53 -5.54 22.20 -4.12
CA ARG A 53 -6.64 22.35 -5.08
C ARG A 53 -7.42 21.04 -5.08
N ALA A 54 -8.72 21.13 -5.24
CA ALA A 54 -9.56 19.96 -5.43
C ALA A 54 -10.59 20.23 -6.52
N HIS A 55 -10.83 19.22 -7.35
CA HIS A 55 -11.83 19.27 -8.40
C HIS A 55 -12.42 17.88 -8.62
N GLY A 56 -13.68 17.70 -8.21
CA GLY A 56 -14.37 16.41 -8.33
C GLY A 56 -13.69 15.32 -7.51
N GLN A 57 -13.02 14.39 -8.18
CA GLN A 57 -12.30 13.28 -7.56
C GLN A 57 -10.79 13.47 -7.53
N GLU A 58 -10.28 14.65 -7.86
CA GLU A 58 -8.83 14.92 -7.80
C GLU A 58 -8.49 15.92 -6.70
N ILE A 59 -7.39 15.63 -6.00
CA ILE A 59 -6.73 16.55 -5.07
C ILE A 59 -5.33 16.81 -5.62
N ALA A 60 -4.98 18.08 -5.81
CA ALA A 60 -3.63 18.49 -6.15
C ALA A 60 -2.99 19.22 -4.97
N LEU A 61 -1.82 18.74 -4.57
CA LEU A 61 -0.91 19.42 -3.65
C LEU A 61 0.11 20.17 -4.49
N GLU A 62 0.12 21.49 -4.37
CA GLU A 62 1.03 22.38 -5.10
C GLU A 62 2.04 22.94 -4.10
N VAL A 63 3.33 22.73 -4.36
CA VAL A 63 4.42 23.28 -3.55
C VAL A 63 5.32 24.09 -4.47
N ASP A 64 5.55 25.34 -4.12
CA ASP A 64 6.57 26.15 -4.77
C ASP A 64 7.95 25.73 -4.26
N ASP A 65 8.63 24.92 -5.06
CA ASP A 65 9.95 24.36 -4.78
C ASP A 65 11.07 25.15 -5.48
N ALA A 66 10.78 26.36 -5.97
CA ALA A 66 11.80 27.21 -6.58
C ALA A 66 12.95 27.48 -5.60
N GLY A 67 14.13 26.95 -5.93
CA GLY A 67 15.33 27.06 -5.10
C GLY A 67 15.30 26.21 -3.83
N ALA A 68 14.44 25.19 -3.74
CA ALA A 68 14.42 24.24 -2.63
C ALA A 68 15.65 23.31 -2.65
N SER A 69 16.17 22.99 -1.45
CA SER A 69 17.12 21.89 -1.28
C SER A 69 16.35 20.58 -1.10
N TYR A 70 16.55 19.60 -1.97
CA TYR A 70 15.84 18.32 -1.86
C TYR A 70 16.44 17.40 -0.78
N PRO A 71 15.63 16.52 -0.14
CA PRO A 71 14.21 16.28 -0.42
C PRO A 71 13.27 17.37 0.11
N VAL A 72 12.21 17.66 -0.65
CA VAL A 72 11.05 18.44 -0.17
C VAL A 72 10.11 17.49 0.58
N THR A 73 9.75 17.85 1.81
CA THR A 73 8.79 17.13 2.66
C THR A 73 7.48 17.89 2.67
N ILE A 74 6.36 17.21 2.52
CA ILE A 74 5.01 17.79 2.70
C ILE A 74 4.44 17.20 3.99
N ASP A 75 3.83 18.03 4.82
CA ASP A 75 3.33 17.69 6.16
C ASP A 75 2.56 16.35 6.15
N PRO A 76 2.96 15.38 6.99
CA PRO A 76 2.26 14.12 7.08
C PRO A 76 0.91 14.21 7.82
N MET A 77 0.62 15.30 8.56
CA MET A 77 -0.49 15.34 9.52
C MET A 77 -1.91 15.37 8.91
N LEU A 78 -2.37 14.23 8.39
CA LEU A 78 -3.66 13.68 8.81
C LEU A 78 -3.43 13.27 10.30
N TRP A 79 -4.27 13.52 11.30
CA TRP A 79 -5.48 12.82 11.66
C TRP A 79 -6.03 13.46 12.94
N GLN A 80 -7.34 13.57 13.06
CA GLN A 80 -7.99 13.44 14.37
C GLN A 80 -9.00 12.28 14.33
N GLN A 81 -8.49 11.07 14.17
CA GLN A 81 -9.06 9.88 14.79
C GLN A 81 -7.97 8.81 14.87
N GLN A 82 -7.58 8.41 16.09
CA GLN A 82 -6.74 7.24 16.32
C GLN A 82 -7.50 5.98 15.92
N ALA A 83 -7.51 5.68 14.62
CA ALA A 83 -7.79 4.35 14.11
C ALA A 83 -6.44 3.73 13.75
N GLN A 84 -6.20 2.50 14.20
CA GLN A 84 -5.12 1.71 13.63
C GLN A 84 -5.34 1.65 12.11
N LEU A 85 -4.33 2.05 11.35
CA LEU A 85 -4.36 2.00 9.89
C LEU A 85 -4.52 0.53 9.48
N THR A 86 -5.75 0.17 9.13
CA THR A 86 -6.14 -1.15 8.66
C THR A 86 -6.72 -1.00 7.26
N ALA A 87 -6.12 -1.64 6.27
CA ALA A 87 -6.63 -1.65 4.90
C ALA A 87 -7.84 -2.59 4.78
N GLY A 88 -9.04 -2.15 5.15
CA GLY A 88 -10.26 -2.98 5.19
C GLY A 88 -10.75 -3.57 3.85
N GLY A 89 -9.99 -3.44 2.76
CA GLY A 89 -10.32 -3.98 1.45
C GLY A 89 -9.22 -3.84 0.40
N GLY A 90 -7.96 -3.81 0.82
CA GLY A 90 -6.86 -3.46 -0.08
C GLY A 90 -6.60 -4.50 -1.19
N LEU A 91 -6.59 -4.08 -2.45
CA LEU A 91 -6.10 -4.89 -3.57
C LEU A 91 -4.55 -4.92 -3.55
N ALA A 92 -3.94 -5.86 -4.26
CA ALA A 92 -2.49 -6.07 -4.34
C ALA A 92 -1.70 -4.90 -5.00
N SER A 93 -2.26 -3.69 -5.09
CA SER A 93 -1.64 -2.50 -5.68
C SER A 93 -2.04 -1.21 -4.97
N ASP A 94 -2.61 -1.28 -3.76
CA ASP A 94 -3.06 -0.09 -3.03
C ASP A 94 -1.91 0.60 -2.27
N TYR A 95 -0.68 0.09 -2.40
CA TYR A 95 0.57 0.67 -1.86
C TYR A 95 0.47 1.11 -0.40
N PHE A 96 -0.28 0.38 0.41
CA PHE A 96 -0.62 0.80 1.77
C PHE A 96 0.59 1.11 2.65
N GLY A 97 1.67 0.34 2.52
CA GLY A 97 2.92 0.64 3.23
C GLY A 97 3.58 1.94 2.78
N ILE A 98 3.49 2.29 1.49
CA ILE A 98 3.99 3.56 0.95
C ILE A 98 3.13 4.72 1.46
N VAL A 99 1.79 4.56 1.44
CA VAL A 99 0.85 5.56 1.97
C VAL A 99 1.10 5.80 3.46
N ALA A 100 1.23 4.74 4.26
CA ALA A 100 1.54 4.85 5.68
C ALA A 100 2.90 5.52 5.92
N ALA A 101 3.94 5.17 5.16
CA ALA A 101 5.24 5.82 5.27
C ALA A 101 5.24 7.28 4.79
N LEU A 102 4.40 7.62 3.81
CA LEU A 102 4.28 8.97 3.28
C LEU A 102 3.57 9.91 4.27
N PHE A 103 2.49 9.43 4.91
CA PHE A 103 1.65 10.24 5.80
C PHE A 103 1.95 10.09 7.29
N GLU A 104 2.65 9.05 7.72
CA GLU A 104 3.00 8.87 9.15
C GLU A 104 4.50 8.67 9.36
N GLY A 105 5.26 8.55 8.26
CA GLY A 105 6.69 8.27 8.32
C GLY A 105 7.51 9.51 8.65
N LYS A 106 8.66 9.27 9.27
CA LYS A 106 9.66 10.30 9.56
C LYS A 106 10.58 10.48 8.35
N PRO A 107 10.89 11.73 7.94
CA PRO A 107 11.86 11.98 6.88
C PRO A 107 13.20 11.28 7.16
N GLY A 108 13.74 10.61 6.13
CA GLY A 108 14.99 9.87 6.22
C GLY A 108 14.90 8.51 6.94
N ALA A 109 13.74 8.11 7.46
CA ALA A 109 13.56 6.79 8.05
C ALA A 109 13.25 5.73 6.98
N VAL A 110 13.70 4.50 7.23
CA VAL A 110 13.41 3.33 6.38
C VAL A 110 12.40 2.43 7.10
N TYR A 111 11.29 2.12 6.41
CA TYR A 111 10.21 1.29 6.93
C TYR A 111 10.14 -0.02 6.16
N ASN A 112 10.24 -1.12 6.89
CA ASN A 112 10.08 -2.47 6.37
C ASN A 112 8.65 -2.96 6.63
N PHE A 113 8.01 -3.52 5.60
CA PHE A 113 6.67 -4.09 5.71
C PHE A 113 6.74 -5.59 5.39
N GLY A 114 6.12 -6.42 6.22
CA GLY A 114 6.15 -7.87 6.06
C GLY A 114 5.03 -8.57 6.81
N GLY A 115 4.48 -9.65 6.24
CA GLY A 115 3.30 -10.34 6.76
C GLY A 115 3.51 -11.20 8.01
N ASP A 116 4.67 -11.09 8.68
CA ASP A 116 5.05 -11.85 9.88
C ASP A 116 4.73 -13.35 9.79
N SER A 117 5.01 -13.94 8.63
CA SER A 117 4.61 -15.30 8.30
C SER A 117 5.69 -15.96 7.46
N GLU A 118 6.78 -16.36 8.10
CA GLU A 118 7.81 -17.16 7.45
C GLU A 118 7.30 -18.58 7.19
N MET A 119 7.46 -19.05 5.96
CA MET A 119 7.07 -20.40 5.58
C MET A 119 8.05 -20.99 4.56
N PRO A 120 8.57 -22.21 4.79
CA PRO A 120 9.34 -22.92 3.78
C PRO A 120 8.48 -23.24 2.56
N ASN A 121 9.05 -23.16 1.36
CA ASN A 121 8.37 -23.49 0.10
C ASN A 121 7.66 -24.85 0.15
N ILE A 122 8.28 -25.86 0.76
CA ILE A 122 7.69 -27.21 0.87
C ILE A 122 6.37 -27.21 1.66
N GLU A 123 6.27 -26.41 2.72
CA GLU A 123 5.05 -26.32 3.51
C GLU A 123 3.95 -25.55 2.76
N THR A 124 4.32 -24.52 1.99
CA THR A 124 3.38 -23.84 1.09
C THR A 124 2.81 -24.78 0.03
N VAL A 125 3.65 -25.61 -0.60
CA VAL A 125 3.19 -26.59 -1.61
C VAL A 125 2.24 -27.62 -1.01
N LYS A 126 2.54 -28.14 0.20
CA LYS A 126 1.65 -29.07 0.90
C LYS A 126 0.29 -28.44 1.22
N LEU A 127 0.26 -27.18 1.66
CA LEU A 127 -1.00 -26.46 1.90
C LEU A 127 -1.83 -26.34 0.62
N ILE A 128 -1.20 -26.03 -0.51
CA ILE A 128 -1.87 -25.94 -1.81
C ILE A 128 -2.48 -27.31 -2.20
N LEU A 129 -1.68 -28.38 -2.12
CA LEU A 129 -2.15 -29.72 -2.46
C LEU A 129 -3.30 -30.18 -1.56
N TRP A 130 -3.18 -29.93 -0.26
CA TRP A 130 -4.24 -30.22 0.72
C TRP A 130 -5.55 -29.50 0.37
N LYS A 131 -5.50 -28.18 0.11
CA LYS A 131 -6.67 -27.36 -0.25
C LYS A 131 -7.33 -27.84 -1.54
N LEU A 132 -6.53 -28.30 -2.51
CA LEU A 132 -7.02 -28.81 -3.80
C LEU A 132 -7.42 -30.30 -3.77
N GLY A 133 -7.31 -30.98 -2.63
CA GLY A 133 -7.59 -32.41 -2.50
C GLY A 133 -6.65 -33.27 -3.35
N LYS A 134 -5.37 -32.88 -3.47
CA LYS A 134 -4.35 -33.55 -4.27
C LYS A 134 -3.33 -34.27 -3.38
N PRO A 135 -2.78 -35.40 -3.83
CA PRO A 135 -1.78 -36.13 -3.05
C PRO A 135 -0.40 -35.44 -3.11
N GLU A 136 0.36 -35.55 -2.02
CA GLU A 136 1.76 -35.08 -1.96
C GLU A 136 2.70 -35.79 -2.93
N SER A 137 2.29 -36.92 -3.52
CA SER A 137 3.04 -37.62 -4.56
C SER A 137 3.23 -36.79 -5.84
N LEU A 138 2.52 -35.67 -6.00
CA LEU A 138 2.72 -34.72 -7.10
C LEU A 138 3.93 -33.80 -6.88
N ILE A 139 4.54 -33.80 -5.69
CA ILE A 139 5.73 -32.99 -5.39
C ILE A 139 6.94 -33.61 -6.08
N SER A 140 7.58 -32.83 -6.96
CA SER A 140 8.86 -33.18 -7.58
C SER A 140 9.95 -32.24 -7.08
N TYR A 141 11.01 -32.82 -6.51
CA TYR A 141 12.19 -32.06 -6.10
C TYR A 141 13.06 -31.78 -7.32
N VAL A 142 13.36 -30.51 -7.55
CA VAL A 142 14.25 -30.07 -8.63
C VAL A 142 15.57 -29.56 -8.04
N THR A 143 16.63 -29.60 -8.84
CA THR A 143 17.92 -29.02 -8.43
C THR A 143 17.75 -27.54 -8.13
N ASP A 144 18.32 -27.10 -7.02
CA ASP A 144 18.24 -25.70 -6.61
C ASP A 144 18.95 -24.79 -7.61
N ARG A 145 18.49 -23.53 -7.69
CA ARG A 145 19.08 -22.54 -8.59
C ARG A 145 20.40 -22.04 -8.02
N LEU A 146 21.41 -21.89 -8.87
CA LEU A 146 22.66 -21.22 -8.49
C LEU A 146 22.34 -19.79 -8.01
N GLY A 147 22.66 -19.50 -6.75
CA GLY A 147 22.40 -18.20 -6.12
C GLY A 147 21.02 -18.04 -5.49
N HIS A 148 20.27 -19.13 -5.26
CA HIS A 148 19.01 -19.03 -4.53
C HIS A 148 19.26 -18.67 -3.05
N ASP A 149 18.72 -17.53 -2.62
CA ASP A 149 18.76 -17.14 -1.22
C ASP A 149 17.96 -18.13 -0.36
N ARG A 150 18.55 -18.55 0.76
CA ARG A 150 17.99 -19.62 1.61
C ARG A 150 16.80 -19.16 2.44
N ARG A 151 16.78 -17.91 2.85
CA ARG A 151 15.77 -17.34 3.75
C ARG A 151 15.70 -15.84 3.56
N TYR A 152 14.50 -15.35 3.28
CA TYR A 152 14.16 -13.94 3.45
C TYR A 152 13.27 -13.80 4.67
N ALA A 153 13.71 -12.96 5.59
CA ALA A 153 12.95 -12.58 6.77
C ALA A 153 12.98 -11.06 6.85
N ILE A 154 11.81 -10.45 7.02
CA ILE A 154 11.68 -9.00 7.16
C ILE A 154 11.24 -8.71 8.58
N ASP A 155 12.08 -7.99 9.32
CA ASP A 155 11.65 -7.37 10.57
C ASP A 155 10.85 -6.10 10.26
N SER A 156 9.54 -6.16 10.51
CA SER A 156 8.61 -5.04 10.35
C SER A 156 8.26 -4.33 11.67
N SER A 157 8.93 -4.67 12.78
CA SER A 157 8.62 -4.15 14.12
C SER A 157 8.69 -2.62 14.19
N PHE A 158 9.61 -2.00 13.45
CA PHE A 158 9.73 -0.55 13.35
C PHE A 158 8.49 0.09 12.72
N ALA A 159 8.03 -0.43 11.58
CA ALA A 159 6.82 0.06 10.91
C ALA A 159 5.57 -0.18 11.76
N GLN A 160 5.46 -1.35 12.43
CA GLN A 160 4.33 -1.64 13.31
C GLN A 160 4.25 -0.66 14.49
N ARG A 161 5.39 -0.32 15.10
CA ARG A 161 5.43 0.57 16.26
C ARG A 161 5.16 2.03 15.88
N GLU A 162 5.84 2.52 14.85
CA GLU A 162 5.80 3.94 14.47
C GLU A 162 4.53 4.27 13.68
N LEU A 163 4.17 3.44 12.69
CA LEU A 163 3.06 3.71 11.77
C LEU A 163 1.74 3.07 12.23
N LYS A 164 1.75 2.34 13.36
CA LYS A 164 0.62 1.53 13.84
C LYS A 164 0.09 0.55 12.77
N TRP A 165 0.99 0.14 11.88
CA TRP A 165 0.71 -0.79 10.79
C TRP A 165 0.65 -2.24 11.30
N LYS A 166 -0.21 -3.06 10.73
CA LYS A 166 -0.28 -4.51 10.99
C LYS A 166 -0.82 -5.26 9.77
N PRO A 167 -0.30 -6.46 9.43
CA PRO A 167 -0.93 -7.32 8.42
C PRO A 167 -2.31 -7.79 8.86
N LEU A 168 -3.29 -7.70 7.95
CA LEU A 168 -4.69 -8.04 8.24
C LEU A 168 -4.99 -9.53 8.15
N HIS A 169 -4.37 -10.19 7.17
CA HIS A 169 -4.52 -11.61 6.95
C HIS A 169 -3.21 -12.30 7.32
N ASN A 170 -3.31 -13.44 7.99
CA ASN A 170 -2.16 -14.32 8.10
C ASN A 170 -1.92 -15.04 6.77
N PHE A 171 -0.73 -15.60 6.59
CA PHE A 171 -0.36 -16.25 5.33
C PHE A 171 -1.30 -17.38 4.92
N LYS A 172 -1.81 -18.18 5.87
CA LYS A 172 -2.69 -19.31 5.55
C LYS A 172 -4.02 -18.84 4.98
N GLU A 173 -4.63 -17.82 5.60
CA GLU A 173 -5.88 -17.21 5.11
C GLU A 173 -5.69 -16.55 3.74
N GLY A 174 -4.57 -15.84 3.56
CA GLY A 174 -4.22 -15.21 2.29
C GLY A 174 -3.99 -16.24 1.18
N LEU A 175 -3.28 -17.34 1.48
CA LEU A 175 -3.05 -18.43 0.54
C LEU A 175 -4.36 -19.13 0.16
N ASP A 176 -5.23 -19.41 1.13
CA ASP A 176 -6.54 -20.03 0.90
C ASP A 176 -7.38 -19.21 -0.09
N SER A 177 -7.52 -17.91 0.18
CA SER A 177 -8.24 -16.97 -0.68
C SER A 177 -7.60 -16.85 -2.07
N THR A 178 -6.28 -16.91 -2.14
CA THR A 178 -5.53 -16.87 -3.41
C THR A 178 -5.82 -18.11 -4.26
N ILE A 179 -5.78 -19.30 -3.65
CA ILE A 179 -6.07 -20.56 -4.35
C ILE A 179 -7.50 -20.51 -4.93
N ASP A 180 -8.47 -20.09 -4.12
CA ASP A 180 -9.86 -19.98 -4.55
C ASP A 180 -10.02 -18.96 -5.68
N TRP A 181 -9.28 -17.84 -5.64
CA TRP A 181 -9.26 -16.88 -6.74
C TRP A 181 -8.75 -17.50 -8.04
N TYR A 182 -7.58 -18.16 -8.04
CA TYR A 182 -7.00 -18.78 -9.23
C TYR A 182 -7.88 -19.91 -9.80
N ALA A 183 -8.51 -20.70 -8.92
CA ALA A 183 -9.42 -21.78 -9.34
C ALA A 183 -10.64 -21.25 -10.10
N ASN A 184 -11.15 -20.08 -9.68
CA ASN A 184 -12.35 -19.45 -10.24
C ASN A 184 -12.08 -18.48 -11.40
N HIS A 185 -10.81 -18.09 -11.64
CA HIS A 185 -10.43 -17.10 -12.66
C HIS A 185 -9.51 -17.69 -13.73
N ARG A 186 -9.87 -18.87 -14.25
CA ARG A 186 -9.06 -19.57 -15.27
C ARG A 186 -8.82 -18.76 -16.53
N SER A 187 -9.86 -18.10 -17.03
CA SER A 187 -9.79 -17.24 -18.21
C SER A 187 -8.76 -16.11 -18.09
N TRP A 188 -8.37 -15.73 -16.87
CA TRP A 188 -7.35 -14.71 -16.64
C TRP A 188 -5.92 -15.25 -16.87
N TRP A 189 -5.60 -16.46 -16.38
CA TRP A 189 -4.23 -16.99 -16.44
C TRP A 189 -3.98 -18.00 -17.56
N GLU A 190 -5.00 -18.72 -18.04
CA GLU A 190 -4.84 -19.73 -19.11
C GLU A 190 -4.15 -19.14 -20.36
N PRO A 191 -4.54 -17.94 -20.88
CA PRO A 191 -3.86 -17.33 -22.02
C PRO A 191 -2.38 -16.95 -21.78
N LEU A 192 -1.95 -16.82 -20.52
CA LEU A 192 -0.56 -16.50 -20.17
C LEU A 192 0.36 -17.72 -20.29
N LEU A 193 -0.18 -18.93 -20.12
CA LEU A 193 0.58 -20.17 -20.28
C LEU A 193 0.93 -20.44 -21.74
N GLU A 194 -0.01 -20.20 -22.66
CA GLU A 194 0.20 -20.34 -24.11
C GLU A 194 1.34 -19.44 -24.60
N ARG A 195 1.43 -18.21 -24.06
CA ARG A 195 2.48 -17.24 -24.40
C ARG A 195 3.87 -17.64 -23.90
N THR A 196 3.95 -18.48 -22.87
CA THR A 196 5.22 -18.89 -22.26
C THR A 196 5.70 -20.27 -22.73
N GLY A 197 4.97 -20.91 -23.65
CA GLY A 197 5.35 -22.18 -24.28
C GLY A 197 5.42 -23.36 -23.32
N ARG A 198 4.70 -23.31 -22.19
CA ARG A 198 4.64 -24.40 -21.21
C ARG A 198 3.33 -25.16 -21.37
N HIS A 199 3.43 -26.39 -21.89
CA HIS A 199 2.39 -27.43 -21.85
C HIS A 199 2.90 -28.59 -21.01
#